data_AF-A0A8B6BDG1-F1
#
_entry.id   AF-A0A8B6BDG1-F1
#
_cell.length_a   1.000
_cell.length_b   1.000
_cell.length_c   1.000
_cell.angle_alpha   90.00
_cell.angle_beta   90.00
_cell.angle_gamma   90.00
#
_symmetry.space_group_name_H-M   'P 1'
#
loop_
_entity.id
_entity.type
_entity.pdbx_description
1 polymer ?
#
loop_
_entity_poly.entity_id
_entity_poly.type
_entity_poly.pdbx_seq_one_letter_code
_entity_poly.pdbx_strand_id
1 'polypeptide(L)'
;MVSESIYQSDYLSRNNNDTVTYRHGVRVNLSQSDDLSYNNNDTLTNRNGVRVNMSQSDDLSCTTSGTLANRHSVRVNLSQSDDLSRNNNDTVTYKHGVRVNLSLSYDLSRNNNHTVTYRHCVRVNLSQSDYLSRNNNDTLTYGHGVRVSLSQSDDLSCNNNDTLTNKNGVRVNLSQHGVRVNLSQSDDLSCNNNDTVTYRHNVRINLSQSDDLSCNNNDTLTYRHSVRVNLSQSDDLSCNKNGTVAYRHGVIVNLSSSENLSCNKNGTVAYTRGVRVNLSLSGDLFCSNNGTVAYRYSVRVNLSQSYDLSCNNNDTVTYRHDVRNNLSQSDDLSRNNNDTVTNRNGVRVNLSQSDDLSRNNNDTVT
;
A
#
# COMPACT_ATOMS: atom_id res chain seq x y z
N MET A 1 11.06 -4.76 35.71
CA MET A 1 11.41 -3.91 34.55
C MET A 1 12.89 -3.60 34.66
N VAL A 2 13.63 -3.55 33.54
CA VAL A 2 14.94 -2.91 33.52
C VAL A 2 14.70 -1.51 32.95
N SER A 3 14.98 -0.48 33.75
CA SER A 3 14.83 0.92 33.35
C SER A 3 16.22 1.51 33.22
N GLU A 4 16.56 1.95 32.01
CA GLU A 4 17.79 2.70 31.73
C GLU A 4 17.34 4.13 31.44
N SER A 5 17.73 5.05 32.32
CA SER A 5 17.45 6.47 32.20
C SER A 5 18.77 7.16 31.92
N ILE A 6 19.00 7.54 30.67
CA ILE A 6 20.20 8.26 30.26
C ILE A 6 19.72 9.67 29.89
N TYR A 7 20.27 10.69 30.52
CA TYR A 7 19.81 12.07 30.32
C TYR A 7 20.36 12.68 29.02
N GLN A 8 21.56 12.28 28.61
CA GLN A 8 22.23 12.74 27.38
C GLN A 8 23.30 11.70 27.01
N SER A 9 23.40 11.34 25.74
CA SER A 9 24.42 10.42 25.23
C SER A 9 24.65 10.69 23.75
N ASP A 10 25.87 11.04 23.39
CA ASP A 10 26.26 11.30 22.00
C ASP A 10 26.30 9.99 21.19
N TYR A 11 26.60 8.86 21.84
CA TYR A 11 26.64 7.54 21.18
C TYR A 11 26.31 6.39 22.14
N LEU A 12 25.22 5.66 21.90
CA LEU A 12 24.91 4.42 22.63
C LEU A 12 24.84 3.24 21.67
N SER A 13 25.81 2.32 21.78
CA SER A 13 25.88 1.10 20.97
C SER A 13 25.95 -0.16 21.84
N ARG A 14 25.18 -1.19 21.48
CA ARG A 14 25.32 -2.56 22.04
C ARG A 14 25.59 -3.54 20.90
N ASN A 15 26.76 -4.18 20.92
CA ASN A 15 27.24 -5.08 19.86
C ASN A 15 27.57 -6.49 20.37
N ASN A 16 27.54 -7.47 19.45
CA ASN A 16 28.16 -8.80 19.54
C ASN A 16 27.66 -9.70 20.67
N ASN A 17 26.42 -10.20 20.57
CA ASN A 17 25.95 -11.27 21.44
C ASN A 17 25.26 -12.40 20.64
N ASP A 18 25.71 -13.64 20.85
CA ASP A 18 25.13 -14.84 20.22
C ASP A 18 23.63 -14.98 20.55
N THR A 19 23.23 -14.73 21.79
CA THR A 19 21.81 -14.74 22.16
C THR A 19 21.53 -13.83 23.33
N VAL A 20 20.65 -12.84 23.13
CA VAL A 20 20.16 -11.97 24.20
C VAL A 20 18.68 -12.23 24.41
N THR A 21 18.32 -12.62 25.64
CA THR A 21 16.91 -12.77 26.03
C THR A 21 16.56 -11.79 27.14
N TYR A 22 15.81 -10.74 26.81
CA TYR A 22 15.20 -9.88 27.81
C TYR A 22 13.93 -10.55 28.35
N ARG A 23 14.04 -11.09 29.57
CA ARG A 23 12.90 -11.68 30.30
C ARG A 23 11.97 -10.62 30.90
N HIS A 24 12.44 -9.40 31.10
CA HIS A 24 11.65 -8.27 31.63
C HIS A 24 11.49 -7.19 30.56
N GLY A 25 10.42 -6.38 30.67
CA GLY A 25 10.23 -5.24 29.77
C GLY A 25 11.39 -4.26 29.89
N VAL A 26 11.85 -3.75 28.74
CA VAL A 26 12.93 -2.76 28.63
C VAL A 26 12.30 -1.40 28.42
N ARG A 27 12.68 -0.42 29.26
CA ARG A 27 12.30 0.98 29.08
C ARG A 27 13.57 1.82 28.96
N VAL A 28 13.66 2.55 27.85
CA VAL A 28 14.68 3.57 27.60
C VAL A 28 13.97 4.91 27.55
N ASN A 29 14.41 5.86 28.38
CA ASN A 29 14.01 7.26 28.26
C ASN A 29 15.28 8.09 28.04
N LEU A 30 15.32 8.83 26.95
CA LEU A 30 16.42 9.70 26.55
C LEU A 30 15.86 11.11 26.30
N SER A 31 16.56 12.15 26.75
CA SER A 31 16.16 13.54 26.42
C SER A 31 16.61 13.89 25.01
N GLN A 32 17.89 13.65 24.71
CA GLN A 32 18.58 13.91 23.46
C GLN A 32 19.60 12.79 23.22
N SER A 33 19.77 12.38 21.97
CA SER A 33 20.78 11.41 21.53
C SER A 33 21.12 11.69 20.07
N ASP A 34 22.40 11.75 19.74
CA ASP A 34 22.82 11.96 18.34
C ASP A 34 22.70 10.62 17.60
N ASP A 35 23.30 9.55 18.15
CA ASP A 35 23.23 8.20 17.55
C ASP A 35 22.84 7.10 18.56
N LEU A 36 21.79 6.34 18.23
CA LEU A 36 21.47 5.09 18.94
C LEU A 36 21.53 3.89 17.99
N SER A 37 22.44 2.95 18.23
CA SER A 37 22.60 1.74 17.41
C SER A 37 22.54 0.43 18.22
N TYR A 38 21.86 -0.58 17.68
CA TYR A 38 21.88 -1.96 18.19
C TYR A 38 22.28 -2.90 17.07
N ASN A 39 23.49 -3.47 17.12
CA ASN A 39 24.07 -4.23 16.01
C ASN A 39 24.54 -5.64 16.40
N ASN A 40 24.62 -6.55 15.42
CA ASN A 40 25.28 -7.87 15.50
C ASN A 40 24.79 -8.79 16.65
N ASN A 41 23.54 -9.24 16.60
CA ASN A 41 23.06 -10.30 17.48
C ASN A 41 22.47 -11.47 16.68
N ASP A 42 22.92 -12.72 16.89
CA ASP A 42 22.35 -13.85 16.15
C ASP A 42 20.88 -14.06 16.53
N THR A 43 20.54 -13.91 17.82
CA THR A 43 19.14 -13.93 18.27
C THR A 43 18.87 -12.94 19.40
N LEU A 44 17.93 -12.04 19.17
CA LEU A 44 17.37 -11.14 20.18
C LEU A 44 15.90 -11.48 20.44
N THR A 45 15.61 -12.00 21.63
CA THR A 45 14.23 -12.27 22.07
C THR A 45 13.82 -11.32 23.18
N ASN A 46 12.78 -10.52 22.94
CA ASN A 46 12.14 -9.74 24.00
C ASN A 46 10.78 -10.34 24.36
N ARG A 47 10.65 -10.79 25.61
CA ARG A 47 9.41 -11.43 26.09
C ARG A 47 8.34 -10.45 26.54
N ASN A 48 8.69 -9.26 27.02
CA ASN A 48 7.78 -8.38 27.76
C ASN A 48 7.67 -6.94 27.18
N GLY A 49 8.12 -6.75 25.94
CA GLY A 49 7.99 -5.51 25.19
C GLY A 49 9.18 -4.56 25.38
N VAL A 50 9.29 -3.62 24.44
CA VAL A 50 10.28 -2.53 24.47
C VAL A 50 9.50 -1.22 24.45
N ARG A 51 9.84 -0.29 25.35
CA ARG A 51 9.36 1.08 25.27
C ARG A 51 10.54 2.05 25.17
N VAL A 52 10.56 2.82 24.09
CA VAL A 52 11.50 3.93 23.90
C VAL A 52 10.67 5.21 23.92
N ASN A 53 11.02 6.15 24.79
CA ASN A 53 10.52 7.52 24.72
C ASN A 53 11.74 8.44 24.58
N MET A 54 11.74 9.28 23.55
CA MET A 54 12.85 10.20 23.30
C MET A 54 12.33 11.52 22.76
N SER A 55 12.90 12.65 23.20
CA SER A 55 12.40 13.96 22.79
C SER A 55 12.99 14.39 21.46
N GLN A 56 14.30 14.25 21.27
CA GLN A 56 15.01 14.55 20.03
C GLN A 56 16.04 13.45 19.75
N SER A 57 16.20 13.10 18.48
CA SER A 57 17.18 12.15 17.99
C SER A 57 17.58 12.52 16.59
N ASP A 58 18.86 12.43 16.27
CA ASP A 58 19.31 12.59 14.88
C ASP A 58 19.11 11.23 14.20
N ASP A 59 19.86 10.18 14.59
CA ASP A 59 19.73 8.84 13.98
C ASP A 59 19.42 7.72 14.98
N LEU A 60 18.40 6.92 14.68
CA LEU A 60 18.13 5.67 15.39
C LEU A 60 18.13 4.47 14.42
N SER A 61 19.15 3.64 14.53
CA SER A 61 19.33 2.46 13.67
C SER A 61 19.34 1.15 14.46
N CYS A 62 18.81 0.09 13.86
CA CYS A 62 19.06 -1.28 14.32
C CYS A 62 19.52 -2.10 13.11
N THR A 63 20.74 -2.63 13.12
CA THR A 63 21.31 -3.36 11.97
C THR A 63 21.81 -4.76 12.33
N THR A 64 21.79 -5.66 11.36
CA THR A 64 22.39 -7.00 11.34
C THR A 64 22.06 -7.87 12.56
N SER A 65 20.88 -8.46 12.57
CA SER A 65 20.52 -9.52 13.52
C SER A 65 19.94 -10.73 12.80
N GLY A 66 20.36 -11.94 13.17
CA GLY A 66 19.82 -13.16 12.58
C GLY A 66 18.32 -13.30 12.84
N THR A 67 17.90 -13.31 14.11
CA THR A 67 16.47 -13.35 14.47
C THR A 67 16.10 -12.35 15.56
N LEU A 68 15.17 -11.44 15.24
CA LEU A 68 14.52 -10.56 16.20
C LEU A 68 13.08 -11.02 16.47
N ALA A 69 12.83 -11.52 17.68
CA ALA A 69 11.50 -11.96 18.10
C ALA A 69 10.97 -11.12 19.28
N ASN A 70 9.95 -10.30 19.02
CA ASN A 70 9.23 -9.59 20.09
C ASN A 70 7.88 -10.25 20.37
N ARG A 71 7.73 -10.80 21.57
CA ARG A 71 6.48 -11.44 21.99
C ARG A 71 5.40 -10.44 22.40
N HIS A 72 5.75 -9.29 22.98
CA HIS A 72 4.80 -8.29 23.44
C HIS A 72 4.90 -7.00 22.62
N SER A 73 4.17 -5.94 22.99
CA SER A 73 4.12 -4.73 22.18
C SER A 73 5.44 -3.96 22.21
N VAL A 74 5.88 -3.46 21.05
CA VAL A 74 6.94 -2.43 20.98
C VAL A 74 6.27 -1.06 20.88
N ARG A 75 6.70 -0.12 21.72
CA ARG A 75 6.25 1.26 21.66
C ARG A 75 7.42 2.21 21.51
N VAL A 76 7.39 3.00 20.45
CA VAL A 76 8.31 4.11 20.22
C VAL A 76 7.49 5.40 20.22
N ASN A 77 7.89 6.35 21.05
CA ASN A 77 7.35 7.71 21.05
C ASN A 77 8.54 8.66 20.87
N LEU A 78 8.64 9.33 19.72
CA LEU A 78 9.63 10.39 19.48
C LEU A 78 8.90 11.71 19.23
N SER A 79 9.43 12.83 19.74
CA SER A 79 8.88 14.14 19.39
C SER A 79 9.46 14.65 18.08
N GLN A 80 10.79 14.53 17.91
CA GLN A 80 11.51 14.83 16.67
C GLN A 80 12.55 13.72 16.41
N SER A 81 12.69 13.33 15.16
CA SER A 81 13.69 12.37 14.68
C SER A 81 14.14 12.78 13.29
N ASP A 82 15.43 12.71 12.96
CA ASP A 82 15.85 12.85 11.57
C ASP A 82 15.68 11.49 10.88
N ASP A 83 16.45 10.46 11.23
CA ASP A 83 16.35 9.14 10.60
C ASP A 83 16.02 8.00 11.59
N LEU A 84 15.06 7.15 11.23
CA LEU A 84 14.74 5.92 11.93
C LEU A 84 14.79 4.73 10.97
N SER A 85 15.85 3.91 11.05
CA SER A 85 16.10 2.82 10.11
C SER A 85 16.17 1.43 10.76
N ARG A 86 15.75 0.40 10.02
CA ARG A 86 15.88 -1.01 10.44
C ARG A 86 16.24 -1.90 9.26
N ASN A 87 17.50 -2.33 9.22
CA ASN A 87 18.08 -2.93 8.01
C ASN A 87 18.76 -4.28 8.26
N ASN A 88 18.86 -5.10 7.21
CA ASN A 88 19.70 -6.32 7.15
C ASN A 88 19.37 -7.38 8.22
N ASN A 89 18.10 -7.73 8.42
CA ASN A 89 17.71 -8.79 9.37
C ASN A 89 17.20 -10.03 8.63
N ASP A 90 17.62 -11.24 9.05
CA ASP A 90 17.10 -12.46 8.40
C ASP A 90 15.62 -12.65 8.76
N THR A 91 15.26 -12.50 10.04
CA THR A 91 13.86 -12.62 10.46
C THR A 91 13.49 -11.65 11.59
N VAL A 92 12.44 -10.86 11.36
CA VAL A 92 11.83 -9.98 12.35
C VAL A 92 10.36 -10.36 12.57
N THR A 93 10.01 -10.77 13.80
CA THR A 93 8.63 -11.13 14.15
C THR A 93 8.11 -10.32 15.34
N TYR A 94 6.97 -9.65 15.15
CA TYR A 94 6.21 -9.01 16.22
C TYR A 94 4.90 -9.76 16.48
N LYS A 95 4.72 -10.29 17.69
CA LYS A 95 3.49 -11.02 18.04
C LYS A 95 2.34 -10.11 18.44
N HIS A 96 2.51 -9.16 19.37
CA HIS A 96 1.39 -8.35 19.92
C HIS A 96 1.41 -6.87 19.53
N GLY A 97 2.09 -6.53 18.43
CA GLY A 97 1.96 -5.24 17.77
C GLY A 97 3.08 -4.23 18.01
N VAL A 98 3.17 -3.28 17.09
CA VAL A 98 4.15 -2.18 17.13
C VAL A 98 3.39 -0.88 17.08
N ARG A 99 3.63 0.01 18.05
CA ARG A 99 3.11 1.37 18.05
C ARG A 99 4.24 2.37 17.92
N VAL A 100 4.21 3.14 16.86
CA VAL A 100 5.11 4.28 16.63
C VAL A 100 4.24 5.54 16.65
N ASN A 101 4.58 6.48 17.52
CA ASN A 101 4.03 7.83 17.46
C ASN A 101 5.20 8.80 17.29
N LEU A 102 5.24 9.52 16.18
CA LEU A 102 6.22 10.56 15.90
C LEU A 102 5.47 11.87 15.64
N SER A 103 5.99 12.99 16.14
CA SER A 103 5.40 14.30 15.80
C SER A 103 6.03 14.84 14.52
N LEU A 104 7.36 14.78 14.40
CA LEU A 104 8.13 15.15 13.21
C LEU A 104 9.17 14.04 12.92
N SER A 105 9.32 13.64 11.66
CA SER A 105 10.33 12.69 11.19
C SER A 105 10.82 13.12 9.80
N TYR A 106 12.10 13.05 9.49
CA TYR A 106 12.55 13.13 8.09
C TYR A 106 12.37 11.77 7.42
N ASP A 107 13.15 10.75 7.82
CA ASP A 107 13.10 9.43 7.18
C ASP A 107 12.74 8.30 8.16
N LEU A 108 11.77 7.46 7.75
CA LEU A 108 11.47 6.20 8.43
C LEU A 108 11.59 5.04 7.44
N SER A 109 12.63 4.22 7.58
CA SER A 109 12.94 3.14 6.63
C SER A 109 13.02 1.76 7.27
N ARG A 110 12.60 0.73 6.51
CA ARG A 110 12.89 -0.68 6.82
C ARG A 110 13.26 -1.44 5.56
N ASN A 111 14.56 -1.71 5.41
CA ASN A 111 15.09 -2.22 4.16
C ASN A 111 15.88 -3.52 4.32
N ASN A 112 16.02 -4.28 3.24
CA ASN A 112 16.95 -5.42 3.14
C ASN A 112 16.71 -6.52 4.21
N ASN A 113 15.45 -6.90 4.46
CA ASN A 113 15.15 -7.97 5.42
C ASN A 113 14.58 -9.19 4.69
N HIS A 114 15.10 -10.38 4.97
CA HIS A 114 14.57 -11.63 4.39
C HIS A 114 13.10 -11.82 4.79
N THR A 115 12.76 -11.75 6.08
CA THR A 115 11.35 -11.90 6.52
C THR A 115 10.96 -10.94 7.63
N VAL A 116 9.90 -10.17 7.39
CA VAL A 116 9.27 -9.30 8.39
C VAL A 116 7.80 -9.68 8.56
N THR A 117 7.45 -10.14 9.76
CA THR A 117 6.08 -10.55 10.10
C THR A 117 5.51 -9.79 11.29
N TYR A 118 4.35 -9.16 11.07
CA TYR A 118 3.52 -8.57 12.13
C TYR A 118 2.28 -9.42 12.33
N ARG A 119 2.18 -10.17 13.43
CA ARG A 119 1.01 -11.02 13.68
C ARG A 119 -0.19 -10.23 14.17
N HIS A 120 0.00 -9.22 15.02
CA HIS A 120 -1.07 -8.35 15.53
C HIS A 120 -0.72 -6.86 15.42
N CYS A 121 -1.75 -6.03 15.45
CA CYS A 121 -1.84 -4.57 15.26
C CYS A 121 -0.52 -3.81 15.10
N VAL A 122 -0.28 -3.22 13.92
CA VAL A 122 0.69 -2.12 13.76
C VAL A 122 -0.06 -0.80 13.78
N ARG A 123 0.41 0.15 14.60
CA ARG A 123 -0.10 1.51 14.58
C ARG A 123 1.05 2.50 14.41
N VAL A 124 1.02 3.22 13.31
CA VAL A 124 1.90 4.35 13.05
C VAL A 124 1.03 5.59 13.04
N ASN A 125 1.30 6.53 13.93
CA ASN A 125 0.74 7.87 13.86
C ASN A 125 1.92 8.83 13.66
N LEU A 126 1.99 9.52 12.52
CA LEU A 126 2.92 10.63 12.29
C LEU A 126 2.10 11.89 12.04
N SER A 127 2.55 13.03 12.58
CA SER A 127 1.94 14.31 12.20
C SER A 127 2.50 14.78 10.86
N GLN A 128 3.83 14.78 10.71
CA GLN A 128 4.56 15.12 9.49
C GLN A 128 5.71 14.13 9.28
N SER A 129 5.98 13.76 8.02
CA SER A 129 7.09 12.89 7.62
C SER A 129 7.53 13.23 6.20
N ASP A 130 8.82 13.25 5.90
CA ASP A 130 9.23 13.45 4.50
C ASP A 130 9.16 12.09 3.78
N TYR A 131 9.85 11.06 4.29
CA TYR A 131 9.86 9.73 3.65
C TYR A 131 9.50 8.57 4.59
N LEU A 132 8.59 7.71 4.16
CA LEU A 132 8.30 6.42 4.80
C LEU A 132 8.48 5.27 3.81
N SER A 133 9.55 4.48 3.99
CA SER A 133 9.92 3.42 3.04
C SER A 133 10.00 2.02 3.65
N ARG A 134 9.59 1.01 2.85
CA ARG A 134 9.76 -0.42 3.15
C ARG A 134 10.17 -1.19 1.91
N ASN A 135 11.48 -1.27 1.69
CA ASN A 135 12.00 -1.72 0.41
C ASN A 135 12.91 -2.95 0.53
N ASN A 136 13.10 -3.69 -0.56
CA ASN A 136 14.09 -4.77 -0.65
C ASN A 136 13.89 -5.87 0.41
N ASN A 137 12.66 -6.31 0.67
CA ASN A 137 12.40 -7.42 1.60
C ASN A 137 11.83 -8.62 0.85
N ASP A 138 12.36 -9.83 1.06
CA ASP A 138 11.81 -11.01 0.39
C ASP A 138 10.36 -11.26 0.85
N THR A 139 10.07 -11.12 2.14
CA THR A 139 8.70 -11.29 2.64
C THR A 139 8.30 -10.27 3.69
N LEU A 140 7.28 -9.46 3.38
CA LEU A 140 6.61 -8.56 4.30
C LEU A 140 5.15 -8.99 4.51
N THR A 141 4.83 -9.45 5.72
CA THR A 141 3.48 -9.95 6.07
C THR A 141 2.84 -9.20 7.24
N TYR A 142 1.60 -8.76 7.02
CA TYR A 142 0.71 -8.22 8.05
C TYR A 142 -0.46 -9.17 8.32
N GLY A 143 -0.51 -9.69 9.54
CA GLY A 143 -1.46 -10.70 10.00
C GLY A 143 -2.82 -10.14 10.44
N HIS A 144 -2.83 -9.20 11.40
CA HIS A 144 -4.05 -8.62 11.97
C HIS A 144 -3.91 -7.11 12.23
N GLY A 145 -4.49 -6.28 11.37
CA GLY A 145 -4.66 -4.85 11.58
C GLY A 145 -3.39 -4.02 11.40
N VAL A 146 -3.40 -3.11 10.43
CA VAL A 146 -2.45 -2.01 10.32
C VAL A 146 -3.26 -0.72 10.31
N ARG A 147 -2.87 0.23 11.15
CA ARG A 147 -3.36 1.60 11.10
C ARG A 147 -2.17 2.52 10.87
N VAL A 148 -2.15 3.13 9.70
CA VAL A 148 -1.27 4.25 9.40
C VAL A 148 -2.16 5.48 9.37
N SER A 149 -1.84 6.46 10.21
CA SER A 149 -2.49 7.75 10.26
C SER A 149 -1.40 8.80 10.08
N LEU A 150 -1.41 9.47 8.94
CA LEU A 150 -0.46 10.53 8.60
C LEU A 150 -1.27 11.79 8.30
N SER A 151 -0.82 12.93 8.83
CA SER A 151 -1.46 14.21 8.50
C SER A 151 -0.85 14.75 7.22
N GLN A 152 0.47 14.79 7.13
CA GLN A 152 1.23 15.15 5.93
C GLN A 152 2.39 14.17 5.74
N SER A 153 2.65 13.81 4.49
CA SER A 153 3.81 13.04 4.06
C SER A 153 4.25 13.54 2.70
N ASP A 154 5.54 13.54 2.39
CA ASP A 154 5.95 13.72 1.00
C ASP A 154 5.82 12.35 0.30
N ASP A 155 6.56 11.34 0.77
CA ASP A 155 6.62 10.03 0.10
C ASP A 155 6.30 8.83 1.01
N LEU A 156 5.43 7.93 0.52
CA LEU A 156 5.28 6.57 1.03
C LEU A 156 5.65 5.53 -0.03
N SER A 157 6.60 4.65 0.27
CA SER A 157 7.03 3.60 -0.66
C SER A 157 7.09 2.20 -0.05
N CYS A 158 6.69 1.20 -0.84
CA CYS A 158 6.90 -0.21 -0.55
C CYS A 158 7.28 -0.97 -1.82
N ASN A 159 8.58 -0.96 -2.12
CA ASN A 159 9.12 -1.31 -3.42
C ASN A 159 10.13 -2.47 -3.34
N ASN A 160 10.33 -3.18 -4.46
CA ASN A 160 11.36 -4.22 -4.59
C ASN A 160 11.23 -5.36 -3.56
N ASN A 161 10.03 -5.82 -3.25
CA ASN A 161 9.81 -6.94 -2.32
C ASN A 161 9.31 -8.17 -3.08
N ASP A 162 9.83 -9.37 -2.78
CA ASP A 162 9.34 -10.58 -3.47
C ASP A 162 7.87 -10.83 -3.08
N THR A 163 7.53 -10.73 -1.79
CA THR A 163 6.15 -10.95 -1.32
C THR A 163 5.69 -9.91 -0.30
N LEU A 164 4.68 -9.13 -0.69
CA LEU A 164 3.91 -8.26 0.18
C LEU A 164 2.50 -8.83 0.41
N THR A 165 2.18 -9.23 1.65
CA THR A 165 0.83 -9.70 1.98
C THR A 165 0.18 -9.03 3.17
N ASN A 166 -1.06 -8.59 2.98
CA ASN A 166 -1.94 -8.09 4.04
C ASN A 166 -3.16 -9.01 4.23
N LYS A 167 -3.21 -9.75 5.35
CA LYS A 167 -4.09 -10.94 5.49
C LYS A 167 -5.42 -10.70 6.23
N ASN A 168 -5.51 -9.83 7.27
CA ASN A 168 -6.76 -9.59 8.02
C ASN A 168 -6.79 -8.21 8.74
N GLY A 169 -7.97 -7.58 8.90
CA GLY A 169 -8.09 -6.19 9.40
C GLY A 169 -8.42 -5.96 10.90
N VAL A 170 -8.20 -4.73 11.47
CA VAL A 170 -8.95 -4.04 12.60
C VAL A 170 -8.99 -2.48 12.59
N ARG A 171 -10.23 -1.94 12.65
CA ARG A 171 -10.75 -0.55 12.62
C ARG A 171 -10.56 0.21 13.94
N VAL A 172 -10.77 1.54 13.96
CA VAL A 172 -11.06 2.36 15.18
C VAL A 172 -12.07 3.45 14.73
N ASN A 173 -13.20 3.78 15.36
CA ASN A 173 -13.81 3.56 16.68
C ASN A 173 -15.27 3.07 16.47
N LEU A 174 -15.80 2.21 17.38
CA LEU A 174 -17.05 1.39 17.31
C LEU A 174 -17.04 0.18 16.33
N SER A 175 -16.80 -1.02 16.89
CA SER A 175 -17.03 -2.39 16.35
C SER A 175 -16.27 -2.88 15.09
N GLN A 176 -15.38 -3.87 15.33
CA GLN A 176 -14.83 -4.95 14.47
C GLN A 176 -13.93 -4.64 13.23
N HIS A 177 -13.34 -5.71 12.68
CA HIS A 177 -12.00 -5.90 12.07
C HIS A 177 -11.74 -5.32 10.61
N GLY A 178 -10.87 -4.28 10.34
CA GLY A 178 -10.38 -3.77 9.01
C GLY A 178 -8.97 -3.08 8.97
N VAL A 179 -8.12 -3.20 7.93
CA VAL A 179 -6.88 -2.35 7.81
C VAL A 179 -7.27 -0.96 7.34
N ARG A 180 -6.71 0.11 7.92
CA ARG A 180 -7.02 1.49 7.51
C ARG A 180 -5.76 2.32 7.35
N VAL A 181 -5.50 2.74 6.12
CA VAL A 181 -4.57 3.83 5.82
C VAL A 181 -5.42 5.09 5.63
N ASN A 182 -5.13 6.10 6.45
CA ASN A 182 -5.71 7.42 6.31
C ASN A 182 -4.56 8.41 6.19
N LEU A 183 -4.39 9.00 5.00
CA LEU A 183 -3.48 10.12 4.78
C LEU A 183 -4.33 11.34 4.45
N SER A 184 -4.01 12.49 5.03
CA SER A 184 -4.71 13.73 4.66
C SER A 184 -4.07 14.33 3.42
N GLN A 185 -2.74 14.40 3.38
CA GLN A 185 -1.93 14.84 2.24
C GLN A 185 -0.75 13.89 2.08
N SER A 186 -0.44 13.54 0.83
CA SER A 186 0.75 12.82 0.39
C SER A 186 1.18 13.44 -0.93
N ASP A 187 2.46 13.50 -1.25
CA ASP A 187 2.88 13.78 -2.61
C ASP A 187 2.81 12.44 -3.38
N ASP A 188 3.68 11.47 -3.05
CA ASP A 188 3.70 10.17 -3.72
C ASP A 188 3.39 8.97 -2.82
N LEU A 189 2.58 8.04 -3.33
CA LEU A 189 2.35 6.72 -2.73
C LEU A 189 2.64 5.62 -3.76
N SER A 190 3.67 4.80 -3.51
CA SER A 190 4.16 3.80 -4.46
C SER A 190 4.27 2.37 -3.90
N CYS A 191 3.92 1.39 -4.74
CA CYS A 191 4.14 -0.04 -4.50
C CYS A 191 4.59 -0.73 -5.80
N ASN A 192 5.89 -0.63 -6.07
CA ASN A 192 6.48 -0.91 -7.37
C ASN A 192 7.53 -2.03 -7.31
N ASN A 193 7.71 -2.73 -8.42
CA ASN A 193 8.77 -3.73 -8.61
C ASN A 193 8.71 -4.91 -7.62
N ASN A 194 7.52 -5.37 -7.23
CA ASN A 194 7.37 -6.52 -6.32
C ASN A 194 6.92 -7.76 -7.09
N ASP A 195 7.38 -8.96 -6.74
CA ASP A 195 6.88 -10.16 -7.44
C ASP A 195 5.40 -10.38 -7.11
N THR A 196 5.03 -10.36 -5.83
CA THR A 196 3.64 -10.56 -5.41
C THR A 196 3.16 -9.54 -4.39
N VAL A 197 2.10 -8.82 -4.73
CA VAL A 197 1.37 -7.92 -3.83
C VAL A 197 -0.06 -8.43 -3.66
N THR A 198 -0.46 -8.68 -2.40
CA THR A 198 -1.79 -9.22 -2.09
C THR A 198 -2.46 -8.50 -0.92
N TYR A 199 -3.61 -7.87 -1.22
CA TYR A 199 -4.50 -7.24 -0.26
C TYR A 199 -5.74 -8.11 -0.03
N ARG A 200 -5.99 -8.53 1.23
CA ARG A 200 -7.12 -9.41 1.57
C ARG A 200 -7.91 -8.86 2.76
N HIS A 201 -9.24 -9.01 2.69
CA HIS A 201 -10.20 -8.81 3.79
C HIS A 201 -10.22 -7.40 4.39
N ASN A 202 -11.21 -6.59 4.00
CA ASN A 202 -11.56 -5.33 4.67
C ASN A 202 -10.41 -4.30 4.73
N VAL A 203 -9.62 -4.19 3.66
CA VAL A 203 -8.61 -3.12 3.50
C VAL A 203 -9.34 -1.84 3.09
N ARG A 204 -9.09 -0.74 3.80
CA ARG A 204 -9.56 0.60 3.44
C ARG A 204 -8.40 1.58 3.32
N ILE A 205 -8.28 2.22 2.17
CA ILE A 205 -7.36 3.33 1.93
C ILE A 205 -8.22 4.58 1.74
N ASN A 206 -7.98 5.63 2.52
CA ASN A 206 -8.58 6.94 2.31
C ASN A 206 -7.48 7.97 2.22
N LEU A 207 -7.36 8.63 1.07
CA LEU A 207 -6.48 9.78 0.87
C LEU A 207 -7.36 10.99 0.54
N SER A 208 -7.09 12.13 1.17
CA SER A 208 -7.81 13.35 0.78
C SER A 208 -7.14 13.99 -0.43
N GLN A 209 -5.82 14.12 -0.41
CA GLN A 209 -5.00 14.64 -1.50
C GLN A 209 -3.77 13.74 -1.70
N SER A 210 -3.43 13.49 -2.96
CA SER A 210 -2.21 12.81 -3.41
C SER A 210 -1.77 13.50 -4.71
N ASP A 211 -0.48 13.57 -5.00
CA ASP A 211 -0.03 13.88 -6.36
C ASP A 211 -0.10 12.55 -7.14
N ASP A 212 0.78 11.58 -6.83
CA ASP A 212 0.81 10.29 -7.52
C ASP A 212 0.49 9.08 -6.63
N LEU A 213 -0.34 8.17 -7.14
CA LEU A 213 -0.51 6.82 -6.60
C LEU A 213 -0.13 5.77 -7.65
N SER A 214 0.91 4.98 -7.36
CA SER A 214 1.45 4.01 -8.31
C SER A 214 1.56 2.57 -7.77
N CYS A 215 1.19 1.60 -8.61
CA CYS A 215 1.40 0.17 -8.39
C CYS A 215 1.88 -0.49 -9.70
N ASN A 216 3.17 -0.32 -9.99
CA ASN A 216 3.77 -0.58 -11.30
C ASN A 216 4.84 -1.68 -11.24
N ASN A 217 5.06 -2.36 -12.37
CA ASN A 217 6.13 -3.35 -12.56
C ASN A 217 6.07 -4.53 -11.56
N ASN A 218 4.89 -4.94 -11.11
CA ASN A 218 4.74 -6.10 -10.23
C ASN A 218 4.37 -7.36 -11.02
N ASP A 219 4.89 -8.54 -10.69
CA ASP A 219 4.48 -9.75 -11.41
C ASP A 219 3.01 -10.09 -11.14
N THR A 220 2.57 -9.98 -9.89
CA THR A 220 1.17 -10.24 -9.49
C THR A 220 0.66 -9.24 -8.46
N LEU A 221 -0.41 -8.53 -8.80
CA LEU A 221 -1.17 -7.64 -7.92
C LEU A 221 -2.59 -8.18 -7.71
N THR A 222 -2.98 -8.43 -6.46
CA THR A 222 -4.27 -9.06 -6.15
C THR A 222 -5.01 -8.38 -5.00
N TYR A 223 -6.25 -7.96 -5.25
CA TYR A 223 -7.18 -7.39 -4.27
C TYR A 223 -8.37 -8.33 -4.06
N ARG A 224 -8.62 -8.75 -2.81
CA ARG A 224 -9.65 -9.76 -2.50
C ARG A 224 -10.46 -9.43 -1.25
N HIS A 225 -11.76 -9.71 -1.30
CA HIS A 225 -12.68 -9.67 -0.17
C HIS A 225 -12.77 -8.26 0.47
N SER A 226 -13.60 -7.40 -0.12
CA SER A 226 -13.97 -6.11 0.50
C SER A 226 -12.81 -5.12 0.65
N VAL A 227 -12.06 -4.88 -0.42
CA VAL A 227 -11.09 -3.77 -0.48
C VAL A 227 -11.80 -2.49 -0.90
N ARG A 228 -11.54 -1.38 -0.22
CA ARG A 228 -12.08 -0.06 -0.59
C ARG A 228 -10.97 0.98 -0.66
N VAL A 229 -10.89 1.70 -1.77
CA VAL A 229 -10.01 2.85 -1.96
C VAL A 229 -10.91 4.06 -2.18
N ASN A 230 -10.72 5.11 -1.38
CA ASN A 230 -11.40 6.39 -1.56
C ASN A 230 -10.33 7.48 -1.66
N LEU A 231 -10.29 8.19 -2.79
CA LEU A 231 -9.40 9.34 -2.99
C LEU A 231 -10.26 10.54 -3.35
N SER A 232 -10.02 11.68 -2.70
CA SER A 232 -10.78 12.89 -3.01
C SER A 232 -10.14 13.64 -4.17
N GLN A 233 -8.83 13.85 -4.13
CA GLN A 233 -8.05 14.46 -5.21
C GLN A 233 -6.77 13.65 -5.41
N SER A 234 -6.42 13.41 -6.67
CA SER A 234 -5.16 12.84 -7.13
C SER A 234 -4.76 13.55 -8.42
N ASP A 235 -3.48 13.66 -8.73
CA ASP A 235 -3.06 13.99 -10.09
C ASP A 235 -3.08 12.68 -10.89
N ASP A 236 -2.13 11.78 -10.65
CA ASP A 236 -2.05 10.52 -11.37
C ASP A 236 -2.30 9.26 -10.51
N LEU A 237 -3.07 8.33 -11.06
CA LEU A 237 -3.22 6.98 -10.54
C LEU A 237 -2.80 5.97 -11.60
N SER A 238 -1.78 5.15 -11.29
CA SER A 238 -1.20 4.21 -12.25
C SER A 238 -1.10 2.76 -11.74
N CYS A 239 -1.45 1.83 -12.62
CA CYS A 239 -1.25 0.39 -12.44
C CYS A 239 -0.76 -0.24 -13.75
N ASN A 240 0.52 -0.01 -14.03
CA ASN A 240 1.13 -0.25 -15.32
C ASN A 240 2.22 -1.33 -15.25
N LYS A 241 2.44 -2.02 -16.38
CA LYS A 241 3.55 -2.97 -16.57
C LYS A 241 3.57 -4.14 -15.58
N ASN A 242 2.40 -4.56 -15.09
CA ASN A 242 2.30 -5.71 -14.19
C ASN A 242 2.05 -7.01 -14.97
N GLY A 243 2.52 -8.14 -14.48
CA GLY A 243 2.21 -9.44 -15.08
C GLY A 243 0.72 -9.74 -14.99
N THR A 244 0.14 -9.70 -13.79
CA THR A 244 -1.30 -9.89 -13.54
C THR A 244 -1.84 -8.92 -12.51
N VAL A 245 -2.95 -8.27 -12.81
CA VAL A 245 -3.75 -7.44 -11.89
C VAL A 245 -5.13 -8.05 -11.70
N ALA A 246 -5.49 -8.42 -10.48
CA ALA A 246 -6.75 -9.11 -10.19
C ALA A 246 -7.55 -8.49 -9.03
N TYR A 247 -8.75 -8.01 -9.35
CA TYR A 247 -9.72 -7.50 -8.39
C TYR A 247 -10.84 -8.52 -8.18
N ARG A 248 -11.06 -8.95 -6.92
CA ARG A 248 -12.01 -10.04 -6.63
C ARG A 248 -12.87 -9.78 -5.38
N HIS A 249 -14.13 -10.21 -5.44
CA HIS A 249 -15.03 -10.30 -4.28
C HIS A 249 -15.22 -8.96 -3.54
N GLY A 250 -15.87 -8.00 -4.21
CA GLY A 250 -16.30 -6.76 -3.56
C GLY A 250 -15.22 -5.70 -3.43
N VAL A 251 -14.48 -5.39 -4.50
CA VAL A 251 -13.55 -4.24 -4.50
C VAL A 251 -14.32 -2.98 -4.89
N ILE A 252 -14.11 -1.88 -4.17
CA ILE A 252 -14.71 -0.57 -4.47
C ILE A 252 -13.61 0.49 -4.57
N VAL A 253 -13.53 1.16 -5.72
CA VAL A 253 -12.66 2.34 -5.92
C VAL A 253 -13.57 3.54 -6.12
N ASN A 254 -13.31 4.60 -5.36
CA ASN A 254 -14.01 5.87 -5.42
C ASN A 254 -12.97 6.98 -5.59
N LEU A 255 -13.06 7.73 -6.69
CA LEU A 255 -12.19 8.87 -6.99
C LEU A 255 -13.09 10.07 -7.27
N SER A 256 -12.87 11.18 -6.56
CA SER A 256 -13.70 12.38 -6.75
C SER A 256 -13.13 13.31 -7.83
N SER A 257 -11.81 13.47 -7.86
CA SER A 257 -11.08 14.19 -8.92
C SER A 257 -9.77 13.48 -9.18
N SER A 258 -9.43 13.23 -10.45
CA SER A 258 -8.12 12.76 -10.90
C SER A 258 -7.74 13.48 -12.19
N GLU A 259 -6.46 13.78 -12.41
CA GLU A 259 -6.01 14.14 -13.76
C GLU A 259 -5.95 12.89 -14.63
N ASN A 260 -5.09 11.91 -14.32
CA ASN A 260 -4.97 10.70 -15.13
C ASN A 260 -5.14 9.41 -14.34
N LEU A 261 -5.83 8.45 -14.95
CA LEU A 261 -5.95 7.08 -14.46
C LEU A 261 -5.48 6.10 -15.53
N SER A 262 -4.39 5.37 -15.27
CA SER A 262 -3.79 4.45 -16.23
C SER A 262 -3.68 3.01 -15.73
N CYS A 263 -4.05 2.06 -16.59
CA CYS A 263 -3.84 0.63 -16.38
C CYS A 263 -3.38 -0.02 -17.70
N ASN A 264 -2.09 0.17 -18.00
CA ASN A 264 -1.49 -0.08 -19.29
C ASN A 264 -0.36 -1.11 -19.23
N LYS A 265 -0.11 -1.79 -20.36
CA LYS A 265 1.06 -2.68 -20.53
C LYS A 265 1.08 -3.86 -19.56
N ASN A 266 -0.08 -4.31 -19.09
CA ASN A 266 -0.17 -5.47 -18.19
C ASN A 266 -0.39 -6.77 -18.97
N GLY A 267 0.10 -7.90 -18.47
CA GLY A 267 -0.19 -9.20 -19.07
C GLY A 267 -1.68 -9.54 -18.97
N THR A 268 -2.26 -9.43 -17.77
CA THR A 268 -3.70 -9.64 -17.55
C THR A 268 -4.28 -8.68 -16.53
N VAL A 269 -5.44 -8.09 -16.82
CA VAL A 269 -6.24 -7.28 -15.90
C VAL A 269 -7.62 -7.94 -15.75
N ALA A 270 -7.96 -8.38 -14.53
CA ALA A 270 -9.17 -9.15 -14.28
C ALA A 270 -10.01 -8.59 -13.12
N TYR A 271 -11.25 -8.20 -13.43
CA TYR A 271 -12.25 -7.75 -12.48
C TYR A 271 -13.31 -8.83 -12.28
N THR A 272 -13.48 -9.30 -11.05
CA THR A 272 -14.37 -10.42 -10.74
C THR A 272 -15.23 -10.19 -9.50
N ARG A 273 -16.53 -10.47 -9.64
CA ARG A 273 -17.48 -10.63 -8.53
C ARG A 273 -17.60 -9.39 -7.65
N GLY A 274 -18.43 -8.45 -8.10
CA GLY A 274 -18.85 -7.29 -7.31
C GLY A 274 -17.82 -6.16 -7.24
N VAL A 275 -17.02 -5.97 -8.28
CA VAL A 275 -16.13 -4.81 -8.38
C VAL A 275 -16.92 -3.56 -8.77
N ARG A 276 -16.66 -2.42 -8.11
CA ARG A 276 -17.22 -1.12 -8.46
C ARG A 276 -16.12 -0.07 -8.55
N VAL A 277 -16.12 0.68 -9.65
CA VAL A 277 -15.26 1.86 -9.83
C VAL A 277 -16.20 3.05 -10.02
N ASN A 278 -16.04 4.08 -9.20
CA ASN A 278 -16.80 5.33 -9.29
C ASN A 278 -15.82 6.49 -9.41
N LEU A 279 -15.97 7.24 -10.50
CA LEU A 279 -15.13 8.35 -10.90
C LEU A 279 -16.05 9.55 -11.13
N SER A 280 -15.87 10.63 -10.37
CA SER A 280 -16.71 11.82 -10.52
C SER A 280 -16.14 12.75 -11.60
N LEU A 281 -14.89 13.20 -11.44
CA LEU A 281 -14.18 13.99 -12.42
C LEU A 281 -12.84 13.33 -12.71
N SER A 282 -12.55 13.13 -14.00
CA SER A 282 -11.28 12.60 -14.48
C SER A 282 -10.83 13.45 -15.68
N GLY A 283 -9.53 13.65 -15.87
CA GLY A 283 -8.97 13.96 -17.19
C GLY A 283 -9.01 12.69 -18.03
N ASP A 284 -7.91 11.95 -18.05
CA ASP A 284 -7.77 10.81 -18.94
C ASP A 284 -7.87 9.46 -18.22
N LEU A 285 -8.58 8.52 -18.83
CA LEU A 285 -8.71 7.14 -18.36
C LEU A 285 -8.25 6.16 -19.43
N PHE A 286 -7.14 5.47 -19.16
CA PHE A 286 -6.48 4.58 -20.13
C PHE A 286 -6.38 3.14 -19.63
N CYS A 287 -6.83 2.20 -20.47
CA CYS A 287 -6.62 0.77 -20.26
C CYS A 287 -6.17 0.10 -21.57
N SER A 288 -4.90 0.30 -21.90
CA SER A 288 -4.35 0.05 -23.23
C SER A 288 -3.06 -0.77 -23.21
N ASN A 289 -2.79 -1.48 -24.30
CA ASN A 289 -1.61 -2.32 -24.48
C ASN A 289 -1.54 -3.49 -23.50
N ASN A 290 -2.66 -4.06 -23.07
CA ASN A 290 -2.69 -5.21 -22.16
C ASN A 290 -2.93 -6.51 -22.93
N GLY A 291 -2.37 -7.63 -22.48
CA GLY A 291 -2.64 -8.92 -23.11
C GLY A 291 -4.11 -9.33 -22.97
N THR A 292 -4.66 -9.31 -21.75
CA THR A 292 -6.09 -9.60 -21.52
C THR A 292 -6.71 -8.66 -20.53
N VAL A 293 -7.87 -8.09 -20.87
CA VAL A 293 -8.74 -7.32 -19.97
C VAL A 293 -10.08 -8.05 -19.82
N ALA A 294 -10.42 -8.49 -18.60
CA ALA A 294 -11.60 -9.31 -18.34
C ALA A 294 -12.49 -8.80 -17.21
N TYR A 295 -13.78 -8.60 -17.50
CA TYR A 295 -14.81 -8.17 -16.55
C TYR A 295 -15.84 -9.28 -16.35
N ARG A 296 -16.03 -9.75 -15.11
CA ARG A 296 -16.89 -10.90 -14.80
C ARG A 296 -17.71 -10.72 -13.52
N TYR A 297 -18.99 -11.11 -13.58
CA TYR A 297 -19.88 -11.23 -12.42
C TYR A 297 -20.10 -9.90 -11.69
N SER A 298 -21.05 -9.08 -12.15
CA SER A 298 -21.46 -7.85 -11.46
C SER A 298 -20.34 -6.82 -11.29
N VAL A 299 -19.62 -6.49 -12.37
CA VAL A 299 -18.69 -5.36 -12.38
C VAL A 299 -19.44 -4.10 -12.79
N ARG A 300 -19.20 -2.98 -12.10
CA ARG A 300 -19.78 -1.68 -12.45
C ARG A 300 -18.71 -0.61 -12.52
N VAL A 301 -18.69 0.14 -13.61
CA VAL A 301 -17.89 1.36 -13.75
C VAL A 301 -18.88 2.52 -13.92
N ASN A 302 -18.76 3.54 -13.06
CA ASN A 302 -19.54 4.76 -13.14
C ASN A 302 -18.58 5.94 -13.30
N LEU A 303 -18.73 6.67 -14.38
CA LEU A 303 -17.94 7.84 -14.76
C LEU A 303 -18.92 9.01 -14.95
N SER A 304 -18.78 10.07 -14.18
CA SER A 304 -19.61 11.27 -14.38
C SER A 304 -19.03 12.15 -15.49
N GLN A 305 -17.77 12.56 -15.39
CA GLN A 305 -17.07 13.36 -16.41
C GLN A 305 -15.65 12.83 -16.63
N SER A 306 -15.24 12.73 -17.89
CA SER A 306 -13.88 12.41 -18.35
C SER A 306 -13.54 13.30 -19.54
N TYR A 307 -12.27 13.58 -19.78
CA TYR A 307 -11.79 14.10 -21.06
C TYR A 307 -11.66 12.93 -22.03
N ASP A 308 -10.60 12.13 -21.91
CA ASP A 308 -10.39 10.95 -22.74
C ASP A 308 -10.67 9.65 -22.01
N LEU A 309 -11.33 8.71 -22.69
CA LEU A 309 -11.45 7.33 -22.24
C LEU A 309 -11.02 6.37 -23.34
N SER A 310 -9.94 5.63 -23.10
CA SER A 310 -9.39 4.69 -24.08
C SER A 310 -9.19 3.27 -23.56
N CYS A 311 -9.54 2.30 -24.41
CA CYS A 311 -9.22 0.89 -24.20
C CYS A 311 -8.71 0.30 -25.52
N ASN A 312 -7.43 0.54 -25.79
CA ASN A 312 -6.84 0.32 -27.10
C ASN A 312 -5.71 -0.71 -27.07
N ASN A 313 -5.42 -1.34 -28.21
CA ASN A 313 -4.25 -2.21 -28.39
C ASN A 313 -4.19 -3.40 -27.41
N ASN A 314 -5.33 -3.99 -27.03
CA ASN A 314 -5.33 -5.17 -26.15
C ASN A 314 -5.60 -6.45 -26.94
N ASP A 315 -4.86 -7.53 -26.69
CA ASP A 315 -5.07 -8.79 -27.43
C ASP A 315 -6.50 -9.33 -27.18
N THR A 316 -7.00 -9.23 -25.94
CA THR A 316 -8.36 -9.66 -25.62
C THR A 316 -9.07 -8.76 -24.61
N VAL A 317 -10.28 -8.32 -24.94
CA VAL A 317 -11.20 -7.60 -24.05
C VAL A 317 -12.51 -8.39 -23.89
N THR A 318 -12.83 -8.84 -22.68
CA THR A 318 -13.98 -9.71 -22.42
C THR A 318 -14.90 -9.18 -21.31
N TYR A 319 -16.21 -9.13 -21.59
CA TYR A 319 -17.25 -8.74 -20.65
C TYR A 319 -18.27 -9.87 -20.47
N ARG A 320 -18.54 -10.30 -19.23
CA ARG A 320 -19.46 -11.42 -18.96
C ARG A 320 -20.24 -11.27 -17.65
N HIS A 321 -21.51 -11.68 -17.66
CA HIS A 321 -22.35 -11.81 -16.47
C HIS A 321 -22.50 -10.48 -15.71
N ASP A 322 -23.41 -9.64 -16.18
CA ASP A 322 -23.83 -8.38 -15.53
C ASP A 322 -22.74 -7.33 -15.38
N VAL A 323 -22.04 -6.99 -16.46
CA VAL A 323 -21.14 -5.83 -16.48
C VAL A 323 -21.92 -4.57 -16.85
N ARG A 324 -21.77 -3.48 -16.10
CA ARG A 324 -22.40 -2.19 -16.40
C ARG A 324 -21.35 -1.08 -16.44
N ASN A 325 -21.30 -0.36 -17.55
CA ASN A 325 -20.52 0.87 -17.66
C ASN A 325 -21.52 2.02 -17.83
N ASN A 326 -21.51 2.98 -16.92
CA ASN A 326 -22.33 4.18 -16.97
C ASN A 326 -21.42 5.40 -17.11
N LEU A 327 -21.52 6.09 -18.23
CA LEU A 327 -20.73 7.26 -18.58
C LEU A 327 -21.70 8.42 -18.81
N SER A 328 -21.53 9.52 -18.09
CA SER A 328 -22.41 10.66 -18.26
C SER A 328 -21.88 11.57 -19.37
N GLN A 329 -20.61 12.00 -19.28
CA GLN A 329 -19.95 12.81 -20.31
C GLN A 329 -18.50 12.36 -20.50
N SER A 330 -18.03 12.36 -21.76
CA SER A 330 -16.64 12.17 -22.16
C SER A 330 -16.40 12.97 -23.43
N ASP A 331 -15.24 13.60 -23.62
CA ASP A 331 -14.95 14.25 -24.89
C ASP A 331 -14.65 13.14 -25.92
N ASP A 332 -13.59 12.36 -25.69
CA ASP A 332 -13.21 11.25 -26.57
C ASP A 332 -13.43 9.88 -25.91
N LEU A 333 -14.09 8.97 -26.63
CA LEU A 333 -14.25 7.58 -26.24
C LEU A 333 -13.72 6.64 -27.32
N SER A 334 -12.62 5.93 -27.04
CA SER A 334 -11.97 5.02 -27.99
C SER A 334 -11.84 3.57 -27.51
N ARG A 335 -12.08 2.64 -28.43
CA ARG A 335 -11.79 1.22 -28.25
C ARG A 335 -11.30 0.61 -29.58
N ASN A 336 -10.01 0.75 -29.80
CA ASN A 336 -9.36 0.51 -31.09
C ASN A 336 -8.28 -0.57 -31.01
N ASN A 337 -8.01 -1.23 -32.14
CA ASN A 337 -6.88 -2.16 -32.28
C ASN A 337 -6.88 -3.30 -31.25
N ASN A 338 -8.04 -3.81 -30.84
CA ASN A 338 -8.08 -4.97 -29.94
C ASN A 338 -8.35 -6.23 -30.76
N ASP A 339 -7.48 -7.24 -30.70
CA ASP A 339 -7.59 -8.43 -31.54
C ASP A 339 -8.94 -9.13 -31.29
N THR A 340 -9.30 -9.36 -30.03
CA THR A 340 -10.58 -10.00 -29.67
C THR A 340 -11.38 -9.19 -28.67
N VAL A 341 -12.61 -8.86 -29.03
CA VAL A 341 -13.62 -8.29 -28.13
C VAL A 341 -14.77 -9.29 -27.97
N THR A 342 -15.09 -9.65 -26.73
CA THR A 342 -16.22 -10.56 -26.42
C THR A 342 -17.18 -9.95 -25.41
N ASN A 343 -18.46 -9.82 -25.77
CA ASN A 343 -19.56 -9.38 -24.90
C ASN A 343 -20.55 -10.53 -24.69
N ARG A 344 -20.75 -11.00 -23.45
CA ARG A 344 -21.76 -12.03 -23.14
C ARG A 344 -22.69 -11.62 -22.02
N ASN A 345 -23.96 -12.04 -22.10
CA ASN A 345 -25.01 -12.02 -21.07
C ASN A 345 -24.93 -10.88 -20.03
N GLY A 346 -25.80 -9.87 -20.19
CA GLY A 346 -26.02 -8.83 -19.19
C GLY A 346 -25.03 -7.67 -19.22
N VAL A 347 -24.25 -7.53 -20.30
CA VAL A 347 -23.41 -6.34 -20.52
C VAL A 347 -24.28 -5.15 -20.91
N ARG A 348 -24.12 -4.01 -20.23
CA ARG A 348 -24.81 -2.75 -20.55
C ARG A 348 -23.81 -1.61 -20.54
N VAL A 349 -23.85 -0.79 -21.57
CA VAL A 349 -23.09 0.47 -21.66
C VAL A 349 -24.10 1.58 -21.83
N ASN A 350 -24.15 2.50 -20.88
CA ASN A 350 -24.96 3.71 -20.94
C ASN A 350 -24.01 4.88 -21.12
N LEU A 351 -24.16 5.62 -22.22
CA LEU A 351 -23.41 6.84 -22.51
C LEU A 351 -24.44 7.94 -22.73
N SER A 352 -24.35 9.04 -21.98
CA SER A 352 -25.32 10.13 -22.12
C SER A 352 -24.88 11.12 -23.19
N GLN A 353 -23.60 11.53 -23.17
CA GLN A 353 -23.00 12.42 -24.17
C GLN A 353 -21.54 12.03 -24.41
N SER A 354 -21.10 12.11 -25.68
CA SER A 354 -19.70 12.10 -26.07
C SER A 354 -19.52 12.88 -27.36
N ASP A 355 -18.41 13.61 -27.46
CA ASP A 355 -18.08 14.41 -28.63
C ASP A 355 -17.57 13.52 -29.76
N ASP A 356 -16.62 12.62 -29.47
CA ASP A 356 -16.09 11.66 -30.44
C ASP A 356 -16.10 10.21 -29.93
N LEU A 357 -16.59 9.30 -30.77
CA LEU A 357 -16.65 7.86 -30.50
C LEU A 357 -15.91 7.04 -31.57
N SER A 358 -14.85 6.34 -31.16
CA SER A 358 -14.01 5.53 -32.05
C SER A 358 -14.01 4.05 -31.66
N ARG A 359 -14.26 3.14 -32.63
CA ARG A 359 -14.27 1.68 -32.43
C ARG A 359 -13.68 0.92 -33.63
N ASN A 360 -12.46 1.26 -34.01
CA ASN A 360 -11.83 0.82 -35.25
C ASN A 360 -10.84 -0.34 -35.04
N ASN A 361 -10.59 -1.11 -36.09
CA ASN A 361 -9.53 -2.14 -36.15
C ASN A 361 -9.59 -3.18 -35.01
N ASN A 362 -10.79 -3.61 -34.59
CA ASN A 362 -10.89 -4.75 -33.68
C ASN A 362 -11.08 -6.02 -34.51
N ASP A 363 -10.17 -6.99 -34.45
CA ASP A 363 -10.14 -8.10 -35.44
C ASP A 363 -11.37 -9.01 -35.33
N THR A 364 -11.84 -9.27 -34.11
CA THR A 364 -13.01 -10.11 -33.85
C THR A 364 -13.89 -9.50 -32.76
N VAL A 365 -15.16 -9.23 -33.08
CA VAL A 365 -16.17 -8.78 -32.10
C VAL A 365 -17.29 -9.82 -32.01
N THR A 366 -17.45 -10.43 -30.83
CA THR A 366 -18.50 -11.43 -30.52
C THR A 366 -19.23 -11.07 -29.23
#